data_AF-A0A5E4YRS1-F1
#
_entry.id   AF-A0A5E4YRS1-F1
#
_cell.length_a   1.000
_cell.length_b   1.000
_cell.length_c   1.000
_cell.angle_alpha   90.00
_cell.angle_beta   90.00
_cell.angle_gamma   90.00
#
_symmetry.space_group_name_H-M   'P 1'
#
loop_
_entity.id
_entity.type
_entity.pdbx_description
1 polymer ?
#
loop_
_entity_poly.entity_id
_entity_poly.type
_entity_poly.pdbx_seq_one_letter_code
_entity_poly.pdbx_strand_id
1 'polypeptide(L)'
;MEPVLPIDDSIIAAVAQLIDDSKGGGERREPSHSEIDFYISRADLSPFDPKTQGQTVGKAKRVRATLHSALEECPANGSKLIGLLMAKVRACGGFRHNSPNFVGIEAITNAQAAFASSGIRLLDDGQVLPLVLSNLKGQDLTKALQIYSERAQRGAADAALVTGTGKDLLEAVAAHVVQTIFGHYSTSDNFQILMGSAFAALNLAVPETPLSRDEPATRPLERALFQSAVAVNKLRNREGTGHGRPWVTSLTDAEAKAAIETAGTVSTYLLAKLKGRSS
;
A
#
# COMPACT_ATOMS: atom_id res chain seq x y z
N MET A 1 8.62 -7.21 -8.17
CA MET A 1 9.37 -6.58 -7.06
C MET A 1 8.48 -6.70 -5.85
N GLU A 2 8.85 -7.50 -4.85
CA GLU A 2 8.08 -7.61 -3.60
C GLU A 2 7.99 -6.24 -2.93
N PRO A 3 6.87 -5.90 -2.27
CA PRO A 3 6.74 -4.62 -1.58
C PRO A 3 7.84 -4.50 -0.52
N VAL A 4 8.53 -3.35 -0.49
CA VAL A 4 9.45 -3.02 0.59
C VAL A 4 8.63 -2.96 1.87
N LEU A 5 8.91 -3.88 2.80
CA LEU A 5 8.19 -3.95 4.05
C LEU A 5 8.72 -2.90 5.02
N PRO A 6 7.85 -2.15 5.72
CA PRO A 6 8.29 -1.22 6.73
C PRO A 6 9.01 -1.95 7.87
N ILE A 7 9.92 -1.25 8.53
CA ILE A 7 10.60 -1.72 9.74
C ILE A 7 10.43 -0.65 10.82
N ASP A 8 9.87 -1.06 11.94
CA ASP A 8 9.69 -0.28 13.17
C ASP A 8 9.56 -1.24 14.35
N ASP A 9 9.62 -0.73 15.58
CA ASP A 9 9.59 -1.58 16.78
C ASP A 9 8.32 -2.44 16.91
N SER A 10 7.18 -1.98 16.40
CA SER A 10 5.91 -2.72 16.45
C SER A 10 5.94 -3.90 15.49
N ILE A 11 6.43 -3.68 14.26
CA ILE A 11 6.62 -4.73 13.26
C ILE A 11 7.69 -5.73 13.73
N ILE A 12 8.79 -5.26 14.32
CA ILE A 12 9.84 -6.13 14.87
C ILE A 12 9.27 -7.04 15.96
N ALA A 13 8.49 -6.48 16.90
CA ALA A 13 7.87 -7.26 17.95
C ALA A 13 6.89 -8.32 17.39
N ALA A 14 6.06 -7.94 16.43
CA ALA A 14 5.09 -8.83 15.80
C ALA A 14 5.75 -9.94 14.98
N VAL A 15 6.75 -9.62 14.16
CA VAL A 15 7.52 -10.60 13.38
C VAL A 15 8.25 -11.57 14.32
N ALA A 16 8.85 -11.07 15.41
CA ALA A 16 9.47 -11.93 16.42
C ALA A 16 8.45 -12.90 17.06
N GLN A 17 7.21 -12.45 17.30
CA GLN A 17 6.14 -13.30 17.84
C GLN A 17 5.70 -14.39 16.85
N LEU A 18 5.63 -14.08 15.55
CA LEU A 18 5.34 -15.08 14.50
C LEU A 18 6.40 -16.18 14.42
N ILE A 19 7.64 -15.87 14.82
CA ILE A 19 8.79 -16.78 14.81
C ILE A 19 8.99 -17.49 16.16
N ASP A 20 8.25 -17.13 17.20
CA ASP A 20 8.39 -17.77 18.52
C ASP A 20 8.10 -19.27 18.44
N ASP A 21 8.63 -20.04 19.38
CA ASP A 21 8.41 -21.49 19.51
C ASP A 21 7.40 -21.85 20.59
N SER A 22 6.88 -20.87 21.34
CA SER A 22 6.02 -21.11 22.50
C SER A 22 4.63 -21.66 22.15
N LYS A 23 4.54 -22.96 21.87
CA LYS A 23 3.31 -23.75 22.07
C LYS A 23 3.50 -24.62 23.30
N GLY A 24 2.52 -24.67 24.19
CA GLY A 24 2.52 -25.45 25.43
C GLY A 24 2.45 -26.98 25.24
N GLY A 25 2.89 -27.51 24.09
CA GLY A 25 2.72 -28.92 23.70
C GLY A 25 3.99 -29.65 23.24
N GLY A 26 5.18 -29.02 23.30
CA GLY A 26 6.46 -29.69 23.01
C GLY A 26 6.81 -29.91 21.53
N GLU A 27 5.91 -29.61 20.59
CA GLU A 27 6.21 -29.62 19.16
C GLU A 27 7.02 -28.37 18.74
N ARG A 28 8.17 -28.59 18.12
CA ARG A 28 9.04 -27.51 17.60
C ARG A 28 8.42 -26.90 16.34
N ARG A 29 8.36 -25.57 16.26
CA ARG A 29 7.87 -24.86 15.07
C ARG A 29 9.02 -24.45 14.16
N GLU A 30 8.74 -24.44 12.87
CA GLU A 30 9.57 -23.78 11.87
C GLU A 30 9.28 -22.27 11.82
N PRO A 31 10.28 -21.42 11.52
CA PRO A 31 11.64 -21.80 11.13
C PRO A 31 12.53 -22.23 12.29
N SER A 32 13.50 -23.09 12.00
CA SER A 32 14.54 -23.52 12.94
C SER A 32 15.66 -22.47 13.12
N HIS A 33 16.51 -22.64 14.13
CA HIS A 33 17.68 -21.77 14.33
C HIS A 33 18.61 -21.73 13.11
N SER A 34 18.83 -22.85 12.43
CA SER A 34 19.64 -22.92 11.21
C SER A 34 19.01 -22.18 10.05
N GLU A 35 17.68 -22.19 9.93
CA GLU A 35 17.00 -21.41 8.89
C GLU A 35 17.05 -19.91 9.18
N ILE A 36 16.95 -19.52 10.45
CA ILE A 36 17.17 -18.14 10.87
C ILE A 36 18.62 -17.71 10.53
N ASP A 37 19.63 -18.57 10.74
CA ASP A 37 21.02 -18.28 10.31
C ASP A 37 21.06 -17.96 8.81
N PHE A 38 20.42 -18.80 8.00
CA PHE A 38 20.39 -18.65 6.55
C PHE A 38 19.74 -17.34 6.11
N TYR A 39 18.59 -16.96 6.68
CA TYR A 39 17.89 -15.73 6.29
C TYR A 39 18.59 -14.46 6.78
N ILE A 40 19.19 -14.47 7.98
CA ILE A 40 20.02 -13.37 8.49
C ILE A 40 21.22 -13.14 7.55
N SER A 41 21.91 -14.22 7.17
CA SER A 41 23.04 -14.15 6.23
C SER A 41 22.59 -13.64 4.87
N ARG A 42 21.47 -14.17 4.34
CA ARG A 42 20.91 -13.73 3.06
C ARG A 42 20.47 -12.27 3.05
N ALA A 43 20.12 -11.72 4.21
CA ALA A 43 19.78 -10.30 4.38
C ALA A 43 21.01 -9.42 4.67
N ASP A 44 22.21 -9.98 4.71
CA ASP A 44 23.47 -9.27 5.00
C ASP A 44 23.47 -8.67 6.43
N LEU A 45 22.91 -9.40 7.40
CA LEU A 45 22.75 -8.97 8.80
C LEU A 45 23.51 -9.83 9.82
N SER A 46 24.40 -10.73 9.37
CA SER A 46 25.20 -11.61 10.25
C SER A 46 25.98 -10.89 11.38
N PRO A 47 26.51 -9.66 11.19
CA PRO A 47 27.17 -8.93 12.28
C PRO A 47 26.24 -8.58 13.45
N PHE A 48 24.94 -8.44 13.17
CA PHE A 48 23.90 -8.07 14.13
C PHE A 48 23.23 -9.28 14.79
N ASP A 49 23.72 -10.48 14.52
CA ASP A 49 23.17 -11.70 15.09
C ASP A 49 23.77 -12.00 16.46
N PRO A 50 22.99 -12.02 17.55
CA PRO A 50 23.52 -12.36 18.88
C PRO A 50 24.22 -13.72 18.93
N LYS A 51 23.83 -14.67 18.06
CA LYS A 51 24.45 -15.99 17.98
C LYS A 51 25.89 -15.91 17.46
N THR A 52 26.19 -15.07 16.46
CA THR A 52 27.56 -14.88 15.95
C THR A 52 28.45 -14.17 16.97
N GLN A 53 27.82 -13.46 17.93
CA GLN A 53 28.47 -12.84 19.09
C GLN A 53 28.59 -13.78 20.30
N GLY A 54 28.32 -15.08 20.12
CA GLY A 54 28.47 -16.10 21.17
C GLY A 54 27.32 -16.17 22.19
N GLN A 55 26.22 -15.43 21.98
CA GLN A 55 25.06 -15.47 22.88
C GLN A 55 24.11 -16.62 22.54
N THR A 56 23.63 -17.30 23.58
CA THR A 56 22.56 -18.32 23.43
C THR A 56 21.21 -17.67 23.72
N VAL A 57 20.41 -17.46 22.68
CA VAL A 57 19.08 -16.81 22.76
C VAL A 57 18.05 -17.60 21.97
N GLY A 58 16.79 -17.59 22.42
CA GLY A 58 15.68 -18.19 21.68
C GLY A 58 15.37 -17.45 20.38
N LYS A 59 14.62 -18.10 19.47
CA LYS A 59 14.34 -17.61 18.11
C LYS A 59 13.74 -16.20 18.06
N ALA A 60 12.68 -15.95 18.83
CA ALA A 60 12.03 -14.65 18.89
C ALA A 60 12.98 -13.54 19.37
N LYS A 61 13.72 -13.79 20.46
CA LYS A 61 14.70 -12.84 21.02
C LYS A 61 15.82 -12.55 20.03
N ARG A 62 16.27 -13.56 19.29
CA ARG A 62 17.29 -13.45 18.26
C ARG A 62 16.84 -12.57 17.10
N VAL A 63 15.69 -12.88 16.50
CA VAL A 63 15.11 -12.09 15.40
C VAL A 63 14.88 -10.65 15.83
N ARG A 64 14.34 -10.44 17.04
CA ARG A 64 14.13 -9.10 17.60
C ARG A 64 15.43 -8.32 17.70
N ALA A 65 16.47 -8.89 18.31
CA ALA A 65 17.75 -8.21 18.49
C ALA A 65 18.40 -7.84 17.13
N THR A 66 18.43 -8.78 16.19
CA THR A 66 19.00 -8.54 14.85
C THR A 66 18.24 -7.47 14.08
N LEU A 67 16.90 -7.50 14.09
CA LEU A 67 16.10 -6.48 13.41
C LEU A 67 16.19 -5.12 14.10
N HIS A 68 16.36 -5.06 15.42
CA HIS A 68 16.51 -3.80 16.14
C HIS A 68 17.84 -3.11 15.79
N SER A 69 18.95 -3.84 15.73
CA SER A 69 20.21 -3.30 15.20
C SER A 69 20.10 -2.91 13.72
N ALA A 70 19.36 -3.67 12.91
CA ALA A 70 19.13 -3.34 11.50
C ALA A 70 18.28 -2.06 11.33
N LEU A 71 17.33 -1.80 12.23
CA LEU A 71 16.52 -0.57 12.24
C LEU A 71 17.40 0.67 12.41
N GLU A 72 18.46 0.59 13.22
CA GLU A 72 19.37 1.71 13.47
C GLU A 72 20.44 1.87 12.36
N GLU A 73 21.02 0.76 11.89
CA GLU A 73 22.20 0.80 11.01
C GLU A 73 21.91 0.56 9.52
N CYS A 74 20.93 -0.29 9.20
CA CYS A 74 20.65 -0.69 7.82
C CYS A 74 19.19 -1.09 7.56
N PRO A 75 18.23 -0.14 7.61
CA PRO A 75 16.79 -0.43 7.53
C PRO A 75 16.36 -1.24 6.29
N ALA A 76 17.04 -1.05 5.15
CA ALA A 76 16.76 -1.79 3.92
C ALA A 76 17.04 -3.29 4.06
N ASN A 77 18.12 -3.66 4.75
CA ASN A 77 18.47 -5.04 5.03
C ASN A 77 17.51 -5.65 6.06
N GLY A 78 17.09 -4.86 7.05
CA GLY A 78 16.03 -5.23 8.00
C GLY A 78 14.70 -5.54 7.30
N SER A 79 14.26 -4.67 6.40
CA SER A 79 13.07 -4.87 5.55
C SER A 79 13.14 -6.16 4.72
N LYS A 80 14.31 -6.42 4.11
CA LYS A 80 14.60 -7.66 3.37
C LYS A 80 14.48 -8.89 4.29
N LEU A 81 15.00 -8.84 5.52
CA LEU A 81 14.88 -9.93 6.48
C LEU A 81 13.42 -10.18 6.89
N ILE A 82 12.64 -9.13 7.15
CA ILE A 82 11.20 -9.25 7.46
C ILE A 82 10.47 -9.98 6.32
N GLY A 83 10.72 -9.59 5.06
CA GLY A 83 10.11 -10.25 3.90
C GLY A 83 10.46 -11.73 3.81
N LEU A 84 11.74 -12.08 3.99
CA LEU A 84 12.22 -13.46 3.97
C LEU A 84 11.58 -14.32 5.08
N LEU A 85 11.48 -13.78 6.29
CA LEU A 85 10.88 -14.47 7.43
C LEU A 85 9.36 -14.66 7.25
N MET A 86 8.64 -13.63 6.80
CA MET A 86 7.20 -13.72 6.50
C MET A 86 6.91 -14.78 5.44
N ALA A 87 7.71 -14.80 4.36
CA ALA A 87 7.60 -15.81 3.31
C ALA A 87 7.84 -17.22 3.86
N LYS A 88 8.82 -17.40 4.76
CA LYS A 88 9.11 -18.69 5.38
C LYS A 88 7.98 -19.16 6.31
N VAL A 89 7.49 -18.29 7.20
CA VAL A 89 6.37 -18.61 8.10
C VAL A 89 5.17 -19.07 7.29
N ARG A 90 4.87 -18.37 6.18
CA ARG A 90 3.81 -18.76 5.24
C ARG A 90 4.05 -20.12 4.59
N ALA A 91 5.25 -20.35 4.06
CA ALA A 91 5.62 -21.60 3.38
C ALA A 91 5.47 -22.83 4.31
N CYS A 92 5.85 -22.70 5.58
CA CYS A 92 5.72 -23.75 6.59
C CYS A 92 4.30 -23.87 7.17
N GLY A 93 3.33 -23.09 6.69
CA GLY A 93 1.94 -23.17 7.14
C GLY A 93 1.66 -22.43 8.45
N GLY A 94 2.47 -21.44 8.82
CA GLY A 94 2.25 -20.60 10.00
C GLY A 94 0.90 -19.88 10.03
N PHE A 95 0.33 -19.59 8.85
CA PHE A 95 -0.97 -18.94 8.69
C PHE A 95 -2.13 -19.93 8.47
N ARG A 96 -1.87 -21.25 8.47
CA ARG A 96 -2.89 -22.27 8.23
C ARG A 96 -3.33 -22.89 9.55
N HIS A 97 -4.57 -22.67 9.97
CA HIS A 97 -5.12 -23.15 11.24
C HIS A 97 -4.90 -24.65 11.49
N ASN A 98 -5.00 -25.47 10.44
CA ASN A 98 -4.85 -26.92 10.52
C ASN A 98 -3.39 -27.39 10.43
N SER A 99 -2.42 -26.48 10.30
CA SER A 99 -0.99 -26.82 10.27
C SER A 99 -0.47 -27.04 11.69
N PRO A 100 0.39 -28.05 11.92
CA PRO A 100 1.13 -28.14 13.18
C PRO A 100 1.96 -26.87 13.44
N ASN A 101 2.40 -26.20 12.35
CA ASN A 101 3.17 -24.96 12.42
C ASN A 101 2.34 -23.69 12.64
N PHE A 102 1.02 -23.77 12.78
CA PHE A 102 0.14 -22.60 12.93
C PHE A 102 0.63 -21.70 14.07
N VAL A 103 0.80 -20.40 13.85
CA VAL A 103 1.42 -19.49 14.82
C VAL A 103 0.46 -19.01 15.91
N GLY A 104 -0.83 -19.26 15.74
CA GLY A 104 -1.88 -18.81 16.64
C GLY A 104 -2.57 -17.55 16.14
N ILE A 105 -3.88 -17.46 16.40
CA ILE A 105 -4.72 -16.34 15.95
C ILE A 105 -4.21 -15.02 16.52
N GLU A 106 -3.85 -14.98 17.81
CA GLU A 106 -3.35 -13.79 18.48
C GLU A 106 -2.09 -13.22 17.81
N ALA A 107 -1.12 -14.07 17.46
CA ALA A 107 0.10 -13.63 16.78
C ALA A 107 -0.19 -13.08 15.36
N ILE A 108 -1.14 -13.68 14.64
CA ILE A 108 -1.59 -13.17 13.32
C ILE A 108 -2.29 -11.82 13.48
N THR A 109 -3.21 -11.69 14.42
CA THR A 109 -3.94 -10.44 14.69
C THR A 109 -2.98 -9.32 15.11
N ASN A 110 -2.01 -9.60 15.98
CA ASN A 110 -0.98 -8.64 16.37
C ASN A 110 -0.14 -8.20 15.17
N ALA A 111 0.26 -9.13 14.30
CA ALA A 111 0.98 -8.80 13.07
C ALA A 111 0.14 -7.98 12.09
N GLN A 112 -1.15 -8.30 11.94
CA GLN A 112 -2.07 -7.51 11.12
C GLN A 112 -2.18 -6.08 11.61
N ALA A 113 -2.32 -5.88 12.93
CA ALA A 113 -2.38 -4.56 13.53
C ALA A 113 -1.06 -3.78 13.34
N ALA A 114 0.10 -4.43 13.52
CA ALA A 114 1.42 -3.81 13.36
C ALA A 114 1.73 -3.42 11.91
N PHE A 115 1.40 -4.27 10.93
CA PHE A 115 1.56 -3.89 9.52
C PHE A 115 0.57 -2.78 9.13
N ALA A 116 -0.65 -2.82 9.68
CA ALA A 116 -1.68 -1.85 9.39
C ALA A 116 -1.29 -0.42 9.77
N SER A 117 -0.63 -0.23 10.92
CA SER A 117 -0.12 1.08 11.35
C SER A 117 0.91 1.67 10.39
N SER A 118 1.58 0.83 9.59
CA SER A 118 2.64 1.23 8.67
C SER A 118 2.17 1.21 7.21
N GLY A 119 0.86 1.30 7.02
CA GLY A 119 0.25 1.42 5.70
C GLY A 119 0.32 0.13 4.89
N ILE A 120 0.30 -1.02 5.56
CA ILE A 120 0.41 -2.36 4.99
C ILE A 120 -0.68 -3.29 5.57
N ARG A 121 -1.49 -3.93 4.74
CA ARG A 121 -2.46 -4.96 5.10
C ARG A 121 -1.81 -6.33 5.04
N LEU A 122 -1.73 -7.03 6.17
CA LEU A 122 -1.44 -8.47 6.22
C LEU A 122 -2.77 -9.25 6.13
N LEU A 123 -2.86 -10.23 5.24
CA LEU A 123 -4.01 -11.13 5.12
C LEU A 123 -3.85 -12.36 6.03
N ASP A 124 -4.98 -13.04 6.28
CA ASP A 124 -5.03 -14.22 7.16
C ASP A 124 -4.17 -15.39 6.64
N ASP A 125 -3.83 -15.41 5.35
CA ASP A 125 -2.99 -16.42 4.72
C ASP A 125 -1.50 -16.03 4.67
N GLY A 126 -1.14 -14.90 5.28
CA GLY A 126 0.23 -14.39 5.33
C GLY A 126 0.66 -13.54 4.14
N GLN A 127 -0.24 -13.22 3.20
CA GLN A 127 0.05 -12.28 2.12
C GLN A 127 0.06 -10.83 2.62
N VAL A 128 0.94 -10.00 2.07
CA VAL A 128 1.11 -8.60 2.47
C VAL A 128 0.76 -7.65 1.32
N LEU A 129 -0.06 -6.65 1.59
CA LEU A 129 -0.60 -5.64 0.66
C LEU A 129 -0.47 -4.22 1.28
N PRO A 130 -0.59 -3.09 0.57
CA PRO A 130 -0.65 -1.73 1.17
C PRO A 130 -2.04 -1.32 1.77
N LEU A 131 -2.09 -0.49 2.84
CA LEU A 131 -3.28 -0.12 3.66
C LEU A 131 -3.43 1.42 3.90
N VAL A 132 -4.49 2.04 3.35
CA VAL A 132 -5.14 3.35 3.67
C VAL A 132 -4.34 4.68 3.54
N LEU A 133 -4.80 5.52 2.60
CA LEU A 133 -4.23 6.82 2.19
C LEU A 133 -4.49 8.01 3.14
N SER A 134 -5.52 7.96 3.99
CA SER A 134 -6.07 9.15 4.68
C SER A 134 -5.19 9.80 5.75
N ASN A 135 -4.18 9.09 6.27
CA ASN A 135 -3.29 9.58 7.33
C ASN A 135 -1.94 10.09 6.80
N LEU A 136 -1.66 9.87 5.52
CA LEU A 136 -0.45 10.37 4.90
C LEU A 136 -0.63 11.85 4.57
N LYS A 137 0.46 12.63 4.63
CA LYS A 137 0.48 14.04 4.19
C LYS A 137 1.73 14.34 3.37
N GLY A 138 1.69 15.44 2.62
CA GLY A 138 2.86 15.97 1.92
C GLY A 138 3.54 14.94 1.03
N GLN A 139 4.86 14.77 1.18
CA GLN A 139 5.65 13.88 0.32
C GLN A 139 5.30 12.39 0.48
N ASP A 140 4.92 11.94 1.68
CA ASP A 140 4.60 10.53 1.90
C ASP A 140 3.24 10.16 1.31
N LEU A 141 2.27 11.09 1.36
CA LEU A 141 1.02 10.94 0.63
C LEU A 141 1.26 10.93 -0.89
N THR A 142 2.13 11.81 -1.40
CA THR A 142 2.53 11.80 -2.82
C THR A 142 3.12 10.45 -3.22
N LYS A 143 4.05 9.89 -2.43
CA LYS A 143 4.67 8.58 -2.72
C LYS A 143 3.64 7.45 -2.70
N ALA A 144 2.77 7.42 -1.71
CA ALA A 144 1.73 6.39 -1.64
C ALA A 144 0.75 6.51 -2.80
N LEU A 145 0.21 7.71 -3.07
CA LEU A 145 -0.69 7.94 -4.20
C LEU A 145 -0.02 7.58 -5.54
N GLN A 146 1.28 7.84 -5.69
CA GLN A 146 2.03 7.44 -6.89
C GLN A 146 2.05 5.91 -7.04
N ILE A 147 2.34 5.17 -5.97
CA ILE A 147 2.32 3.70 -5.96
C ILE A 147 0.92 3.18 -6.32
N TYR A 148 -0.14 3.73 -5.73
CA TYR A 148 -1.52 3.32 -6.05
C TYR A 148 -1.91 3.67 -7.51
N SER A 149 -1.49 4.83 -8.01
CA SER A 149 -1.77 5.28 -9.39
C SER A 149 -1.10 4.40 -10.43
N GLU A 150 0.18 4.05 -10.23
CA GLU A 150 0.90 3.14 -11.12
C GLU A 150 0.33 1.72 -11.12
N ARG A 151 -0.19 1.26 -9.98
CA ARG A 151 -0.86 -0.05 -9.89
C ARG A 151 -2.19 -0.04 -10.64
N ALA A 152 -3.00 1.00 -10.45
CA ALA A 152 -4.25 1.18 -11.18
C ALA A 152 -4.02 1.28 -12.69
N GLN A 153 -2.98 2.02 -13.12
CA GLN A 153 -2.60 2.17 -14.53
C GLN A 153 -2.22 0.85 -15.22
N ARG A 154 -1.72 -0.14 -14.46
CA ARG A 154 -1.38 -1.49 -14.99
C ARG A 154 -2.59 -2.45 -15.00
N GLY A 155 -3.78 -1.98 -14.64
CA GLY A 155 -4.99 -2.80 -14.60
C GLY A 155 -4.97 -3.87 -13.51
N ALA A 156 -4.15 -3.69 -12.46
CA ALA A 156 -4.11 -4.59 -11.31
C ALA A 156 -5.41 -4.44 -10.49
N ALA A 157 -6.43 -5.20 -10.87
CA ALA A 157 -7.73 -5.25 -10.22
C ALA A 157 -7.64 -6.01 -8.89
N ASP A 158 -6.97 -5.42 -7.89
CA ASP A 158 -7.18 -5.88 -6.51
C ASP A 158 -8.62 -5.54 -6.13
N ALA A 159 -9.39 -6.53 -5.70
CA ALA A 159 -10.77 -6.34 -5.25
C ALA A 159 -10.89 -5.24 -4.19
N ALA A 160 -9.83 -4.91 -3.44
CA ALA A 160 -9.79 -3.81 -2.49
C ALA A 160 -9.73 -2.39 -3.10
N LEU A 161 -9.21 -2.24 -4.33
CA LEU A 161 -9.24 -0.99 -5.10
C LEU A 161 -10.61 -0.74 -5.75
N VAL A 162 -11.34 -1.81 -6.04
CA VAL A 162 -12.66 -1.78 -6.70
C VAL A 162 -13.80 -1.82 -5.69
N THR A 163 -13.59 -2.45 -4.52
CA THR A 163 -14.64 -2.64 -3.50
C THR A 163 -14.21 -2.05 -2.15
N GLY A 164 -14.53 -0.77 -1.97
CA GLY A 164 -15.05 -0.32 -0.68
C GLY A 164 -14.07 0.02 0.45
N THR A 165 -12.81 0.37 0.19
CA THR A 165 -11.97 0.98 1.25
C THR A 165 -11.65 2.45 0.98
N GLY A 166 -12.73 3.23 0.84
CA GLY A 166 -12.80 4.61 1.32
C GLY A 166 -12.35 5.72 0.35
N LYS A 167 -13.25 6.12 -0.57
CA LYS A 167 -13.16 7.30 -1.46
C LYS A 167 -12.14 7.19 -2.61
N ASP A 168 -12.55 7.72 -3.76
CA ASP A 168 -11.96 7.44 -5.09
C ASP A 168 -10.45 7.71 -5.12
N LEU A 169 -9.64 6.89 -5.79
CA LEU A 169 -8.23 7.22 -6.08
C LEU A 169 -8.15 8.62 -6.73
N LEU A 170 -9.08 8.92 -7.64
CA LEU A 170 -9.18 10.23 -8.29
C LEU A 170 -9.52 11.35 -7.29
N GLU A 171 -10.41 11.10 -6.33
CA GLU A 171 -10.77 12.05 -5.26
C GLU A 171 -9.59 12.28 -4.33
N ALA A 172 -8.88 11.21 -3.93
CA ALA A 172 -7.72 11.30 -3.06
C ALA A 172 -6.59 12.10 -3.72
N VAL A 173 -6.33 11.86 -5.01
CA VAL A 173 -5.32 12.63 -5.77
C VAL A 173 -5.77 14.08 -5.96
N ALA A 174 -7.02 14.33 -6.35
CA ALA A 174 -7.52 15.70 -6.54
C ALA A 174 -7.49 16.50 -5.23
N ALA A 175 -7.96 15.92 -4.12
CA ALA A 175 -7.89 16.53 -2.80
C ALA A 175 -6.45 16.80 -2.38
N HIS A 176 -5.53 15.85 -2.61
CA HIS A 176 -4.11 16.03 -2.31
C HIS A 176 -3.48 17.18 -3.10
N VAL A 177 -3.78 17.30 -4.40
CA VAL A 177 -3.30 18.40 -5.24
C VAL A 177 -3.79 19.75 -4.71
N VAL A 178 -5.10 19.88 -4.47
CA VAL A 178 -5.72 21.13 -4.00
C VAL A 178 -5.18 21.50 -2.61
N GLN A 179 -5.14 20.54 -1.69
CA GLN A 179 -4.59 20.72 -0.35
C GLN A 179 -3.10 21.12 -0.38
N THR A 180 -2.30 20.54 -1.27
CA THR A 180 -0.87 20.82 -1.38
C THR A 180 -0.62 22.23 -1.92
N ILE A 181 -1.41 22.69 -2.89
CA ILE A 181 -1.19 23.98 -3.55
C ILE A 181 -1.85 25.14 -2.81
N PHE A 182 -3.08 24.95 -2.30
CA PHE A 182 -3.87 26.01 -1.68
C PHE A 182 -3.95 25.90 -0.15
N GLY A 183 -3.46 24.82 0.46
CA GLY A 183 -3.47 24.61 1.91
C GLY A 183 -4.83 24.23 2.50
N HIS A 184 -5.88 24.16 1.69
CA HIS A 184 -7.23 23.76 2.09
C HIS A 184 -7.99 23.20 0.88
N TYR A 185 -8.95 22.31 1.14
CA TYR A 185 -9.97 21.89 0.16
C TYR A 185 -11.32 21.70 0.86
N SER A 186 -12.41 21.88 0.14
CA SER A 186 -13.76 21.66 0.67
C SER A 186 -14.10 20.17 0.63
N THR A 187 -14.49 19.61 1.78
CA THR A 187 -14.93 18.21 1.89
C THR A 187 -16.38 17.99 1.45
N SER A 188 -17.13 19.07 1.22
CA SER A 188 -18.52 19.05 0.75
C SER A 188 -18.66 19.15 -0.77
N ASP A 189 -17.56 19.42 -1.48
CA ASP A 189 -17.59 19.55 -2.93
C ASP A 189 -17.93 18.22 -3.59
N ASN A 190 -18.76 18.28 -4.64
CA ASN A 190 -18.93 17.12 -5.50
C ASN A 190 -17.64 16.86 -6.29
N PHE A 191 -17.49 15.63 -6.79
CA PHE A 191 -16.29 15.19 -7.50
C PHE A 191 -15.86 16.13 -8.64
N GLN A 192 -16.80 16.61 -9.44
CA GLN A 192 -16.48 17.43 -10.60
C GLN A 192 -15.91 18.79 -10.19
N ILE A 193 -16.45 19.38 -9.12
CA ILE A 193 -15.91 20.62 -8.54
C ILE A 193 -14.51 20.38 -7.99
N LEU A 194 -14.31 19.32 -7.18
CA LEU A 194 -13.00 18.98 -6.62
C LEU A 194 -11.95 18.76 -7.71
N MET A 195 -12.31 18.01 -8.76
CA MET A 195 -11.42 17.73 -9.89
C MET A 195 -11.13 19.00 -10.70
N GLY A 196 -12.12 19.87 -10.89
CA GLY A 196 -11.93 21.17 -11.54
C GLY A 196 -10.95 22.05 -10.76
N SER A 197 -11.08 22.08 -9.44
CA SER A 197 -10.16 22.77 -8.55
C SER A 197 -8.73 22.22 -8.64
N ALA A 198 -8.55 20.90 -8.74
CA ALA A 198 -7.23 20.29 -8.93
C ALA A 198 -6.59 20.68 -10.28
N PHE A 199 -7.37 20.65 -11.36
CA PHE A 199 -6.90 21.08 -12.69
C PHE A 199 -6.52 22.56 -12.71
N ALA A 200 -7.36 23.41 -12.14
CA ALA A 200 -7.09 24.84 -12.01
C ALA A 200 -5.83 25.09 -11.16
N ALA A 201 -5.68 24.38 -10.03
CA ALA A 201 -4.50 24.46 -9.16
C ALA A 201 -3.22 24.14 -9.94
N LEU A 202 -3.27 23.20 -10.88
CA LEU A 202 -2.14 22.79 -11.74
C LEU A 202 -2.03 23.57 -13.06
N ASN A 203 -2.87 24.58 -13.29
CA ASN A 203 -2.93 25.35 -14.55
C ASN A 203 -3.20 24.49 -15.80
N LEU A 204 -4.03 23.46 -15.66
CA LEU A 204 -4.46 22.56 -16.74
C LEU A 204 -5.80 23.02 -17.32
N ALA A 205 -6.05 22.73 -18.59
CA ALA A 205 -7.34 23.02 -19.22
C ALA A 205 -8.43 22.04 -18.82
N VAL A 206 -9.63 22.59 -18.61
CA VAL A 206 -10.90 21.87 -18.49
C VAL A 206 -11.80 22.21 -19.68
N PRO A 207 -12.87 21.44 -19.97
CA PRO A 207 -13.76 21.69 -21.12
C PRO A 207 -14.32 23.12 -21.19
N GLU A 208 -14.55 23.73 -20.04
CA GLU A 208 -15.08 25.09 -19.90
C GLU A 208 -14.00 26.17 -20.14
N THR A 209 -12.72 25.79 -20.22
CA THR A 209 -11.62 26.73 -20.54
C THR A 209 -11.74 27.19 -21.99
N PRO A 210 -11.87 28.52 -22.26
CA PRO A 210 -12.02 29.04 -23.62
C PRO A 210 -10.91 28.56 -24.55
N LEU A 211 -11.29 28.20 -25.77
CA LEU A 211 -10.35 27.85 -26.83
C LEU A 211 -9.62 29.12 -27.29
N SER A 212 -8.29 29.05 -27.36
CA SER A 212 -7.45 30.07 -27.96
C SER A 212 -6.80 29.51 -29.22
N ARG A 213 -6.62 30.34 -30.25
CA ARG A 213 -5.94 29.93 -31.50
C ARG A 213 -4.48 29.53 -31.26
N ASP A 214 -3.85 30.07 -30.22
CA ASP A 214 -2.44 29.83 -29.89
C ASP A 214 -2.27 28.86 -28.71
N GLU A 215 -3.26 27.99 -28.45
CA GLU A 215 -3.17 27.07 -27.32
C GLU A 215 -2.14 25.95 -27.55
N PRO A 216 -1.36 25.56 -26.50
CA PRO A 216 -0.45 24.43 -26.62
C PRO A 216 -1.16 23.13 -27.00
N ALA A 217 -0.50 22.28 -27.79
CA ALA A 217 -1.03 21.00 -28.24
C ALA A 217 -1.39 20.03 -27.09
N THR A 218 -0.96 20.30 -25.86
CA THR A 218 -1.33 19.51 -24.66
C THR A 218 -2.72 19.84 -24.13
N ARG A 219 -3.27 21.01 -24.44
CA ARG A 219 -4.56 21.49 -23.90
C ARG A 219 -5.74 20.57 -24.28
N PRO A 220 -5.87 20.08 -25.53
CA PRO A 220 -6.89 19.08 -25.87
C PRO A 220 -6.78 17.79 -25.04
N LEU A 221 -5.56 17.30 -24.76
CA LEU A 221 -5.34 16.11 -23.93
C LEU A 221 -5.78 16.36 -22.49
N GLU A 222 -5.46 17.51 -21.91
CA GLU A 222 -5.88 17.89 -20.54
C GLU A 222 -7.41 17.86 -20.42
N ARG A 223 -8.13 18.45 -21.39
CA ARG A 223 -9.60 18.42 -21.42
C ARG A 223 -10.15 16.99 -21.51
N ALA A 224 -9.54 16.14 -22.33
CA ALA A 224 -9.92 14.74 -22.45
C ALA A 224 -9.70 13.96 -21.14
N LEU A 225 -8.57 14.17 -20.46
CA LEU A 225 -8.29 13.54 -19.16
C LEU A 225 -9.30 13.95 -18.09
N PHE A 226 -9.69 15.23 -18.06
CA PHE A 226 -10.73 15.72 -17.17
C PHE A 226 -12.08 15.01 -17.43
N GLN A 227 -12.52 14.97 -18.69
CA GLN A 227 -13.77 14.33 -19.08
C GLN A 227 -13.77 12.83 -18.75
N SER A 228 -12.64 12.14 -19.02
CA SER A 228 -12.46 10.74 -18.68
C SER A 228 -12.59 10.48 -17.18
N ALA A 229 -11.99 11.32 -16.32
CA ALA A 229 -12.12 11.19 -14.88
C ALA A 229 -13.57 11.35 -14.40
N VAL A 230 -14.28 12.33 -14.95
CA VAL A 230 -15.71 12.55 -14.65
C VAL A 230 -16.55 11.36 -15.11
N ALA A 231 -16.27 10.79 -16.27
CA ALA A 231 -16.97 9.62 -16.81
C ALA A 231 -16.74 8.37 -15.93
N VAL A 232 -15.50 8.11 -15.51
CA VAL A 232 -15.16 6.98 -14.63
C VAL A 232 -15.87 7.09 -13.28
N ASN A 233 -15.86 8.27 -12.64
CA ASN A 233 -16.57 8.47 -11.38
C ASN A 233 -18.09 8.28 -11.55
N LYS A 234 -18.68 8.73 -12.66
CA LYS A 234 -20.11 8.48 -12.96
C LYS A 234 -20.41 6.99 -13.13
N LEU A 235 -19.56 6.26 -13.86
CA LEU A 235 -19.67 4.82 -14.05
C LEU A 235 -19.67 4.11 -12.70
N ARG A 236 -18.73 4.46 -11.81
CA ARG A 236 -18.65 3.95 -10.44
C ARG A 236 -19.89 4.27 -9.60
N ASN A 237 -20.40 5.51 -9.64
CA ASN A 237 -21.56 5.89 -8.81
C ASN A 237 -22.84 5.17 -9.24
N ARG A 238 -22.97 4.86 -10.54
CA ARG A 238 -24.05 4.04 -11.09
C ARG A 238 -23.88 2.57 -10.71
N GLU A 239 -22.64 2.11 -10.73
CA GLU A 239 -22.21 0.75 -10.46
C GLU A 239 -21.49 0.68 -9.09
N GLY A 240 -22.02 1.19 -7.98
CA GLY A 240 -21.23 1.20 -6.74
C GLY A 240 -21.85 1.86 -5.50
N THR A 241 -22.47 1.03 -4.65
CA THR A 241 -22.36 0.98 -3.16
C THR A 241 -22.51 2.23 -2.28
N GLY A 242 -23.28 3.26 -2.67
CA GLY A 242 -23.63 4.37 -1.76
C GLY A 242 -24.50 3.99 -0.54
N HIS A 243 -25.20 2.86 -0.53
CA HIS A 243 -26.21 2.52 0.51
C HIS A 243 -26.35 1.02 0.86
N GLY A 244 -25.28 0.21 0.77
CA GLY A 244 -25.34 -1.17 1.28
C GLY A 244 -26.37 -2.10 0.61
N ARG A 245 -26.71 -1.85 -0.66
CA ARG A 245 -27.58 -2.77 -1.41
C ARG A 245 -26.78 -3.98 -1.91
N PRO A 246 -27.33 -5.21 -1.82
CA PRO A 246 -26.74 -6.41 -2.42
C PRO A 246 -26.62 -6.22 -3.94
N TRP A 247 -25.50 -6.65 -4.53
CA TRP A 247 -25.08 -6.17 -5.84
C TRP A 247 -24.91 -7.31 -6.86
N VAL A 248 -25.32 -7.01 -8.10
CA VAL A 248 -24.92 -7.71 -9.33
C VAL A 248 -24.31 -6.61 -10.20
N THR A 249 -23.00 -6.65 -10.42
CA THR A 249 -22.27 -5.73 -11.32
C THR A 249 -22.76 -5.92 -12.75
N SER A 250 -23.20 -4.85 -13.43
CA SER A 250 -23.64 -4.93 -14.84
C SER A 250 -22.49 -4.73 -15.84
N LEU A 251 -21.31 -4.32 -15.36
CA LEU A 251 -20.10 -4.12 -16.16
C LEU A 251 -19.44 -5.44 -16.56
N THR A 252 -18.93 -5.46 -17.78
CA THR A 252 -17.98 -6.47 -18.23
C THR A 252 -16.60 -6.26 -17.59
N ASP A 253 -15.80 -7.33 -17.50
CA ASP A 253 -14.41 -7.24 -17.03
C ASP A 253 -13.57 -6.23 -17.83
N ALA A 254 -13.85 -6.11 -19.14
CA ALA A 254 -13.18 -5.16 -20.02
C ALA A 254 -13.50 -3.70 -19.66
N GLU A 255 -14.76 -3.40 -19.35
CA GLU A 255 -15.18 -2.05 -18.93
C GLU A 255 -14.65 -1.70 -17.54
N ALA A 256 -14.67 -2.65 -16.60
CA ALA A 256 -14.10 -2.47 -15.27
C ALA A 256 -12.58 -2.21 -15.35
N LYS A 257 -11.87 -2.97 -16.19
CA LYS A 257 -10.44 -2.80 -16.43
C LYS A 257 -10.12 -1.45 -17.08
N ALA A 258 -10.86 -1.06 -18.12
CA ALA A 258 -10.69 0.23 -18.78
C ALA A 258 -10.90 1.41 -17.81
N ALA A 259 -11.89 1.30 -16.92
CA ALA A 259 -12.18 2.32 -15.91
C ALA A 259 -11.01 2.51 -14.91
N ILE A 260 -10.44 1.41 -14.38
CA ILE A 260 -9.34 1.49 -13.41
C ILE A 260 -8.03 1.97 -14.04
N GLU A 261 -7.72 1.53 -15.27
CA GLU A 261 -6.54 1.99 -16.01
C GLU A 261 -6.62 3.49 -16.35
N THR A 262 -7.82 3.95 -16.70
CA THR A 262 -8.10 5.37 -16.92
C THR A 262 -7.90 6.18 -15.64
N ALA A 263 -8.42 5.72 -14.50
CA ALA A 263 -8.24 6.37 -13.21
C ALA A 263 -6.74 6.47 -12.83
N GLY A 264 -5.98 5.39 -13.02
CA GLY A 264 -4.54 5.38 -12.79
C GLY A 264 -3.79 6.35 -13.70
N THR A 265 -4.13 6.40 -14.99
CA THR A 265 -3.51 7.30 -15.97
C THR A 265 -3.70 8.78 -15.60
N VAL A 266 -4.94 9.17 -15.27
CA VAL A 266 -5.24 10.54 -14.85
C VAL A 266 -4.50 10.88 -13.55
N SER A 267 -4.51 9.97 -12.58
CA SER A 267 -3.89 10.16 -11.26
C SER A 267 -2.37 10.37 -11.36
N THR A 268 -1.69 9.50 -12.12
CA THR A 268 -0.24 9.62 -12.38
C THR A 268 0.10 10.94 -13.08
N TYR A 269 -0.74 11.38 -14.03
CA TYR A 269 -0.53 12.66 -14.72
C TYR A 269 -0.59 13.87 -13.77
N LEU A 270 -1.60 13.91 -12.87
CA LEU A 270 -1.73 14.99 -11.89
C LEU A 270 -0.57 15.02 -10.89
N LEU A 271 -0.15 13.85 -10.39
CA LEU A 271 0.99 13.75 -9.46
C LEU A 271 2.31 14.18 -10.12
N ALA A 272 2.51 13.85 -11.40
CA ALA A 272 3.68 14.30 -12.16
C ALA A 272 3.68 15.83 -12.34
N LYS A 273 2.54 16.44 -12.65
CA LYS A 273 2.39 17.90 -12.74
C LYS A 273 2.61 18.60 -11.40
N LEU A 274 2.10 18.02 -10.31
CA LEU A 274 2.34 18.52 -8.95
C LEU A 274 3.84 18.51 -8.62
N LYS A 275 4.54 17.41 -8.89
CA LYS A 275 5.99 17.29 -8.66
C LYS A 275 6.80 18.33 -9.44
N GLY A 276 6.48 18.53 -10.72
CA GLY A 276 7.16 19.49 -11.59
C GLY A 276 6.96 20.97 -11.20
N ARG A 277 5.99 21.26 -10.31
CA ARG A 277 5.73 22.61 -9.80
C ARG A 277 6.36 22.87 -8.42
N SER A 278 6.57 21.81 -7.65
CA SER A 278 7.21 21.86 -6.32
C SER A 278 8.75 21.79 -6.38
N SER A 279 9.34 21.75 -7.58
CA SER A 279 10.79 21.79 -7.84
C SER A 279 11.18 23.15 -8.39
#